data_AF-A0A525VS32-F1
#
_entry.id   AF-A0A525VS32-F1
#
_cell.length_a   1.000
_cell.length_b   1.000
_cell.length_c   1.000
_cell.angle_alpha   90.00
_cell.angle_beta   90.00
_cell.angle_gamma   90.00
#
_symmetry.space_group_name_H-M   'P 1'
#
loop_
_entity.id
_entity.type
_entity.pdbx_description
1 polymer ?
#
loop_
_entity_poly.entity_id
_entity_poly.type
_entity_poly.pdbx_seq_one_letter_code
_entity_poly.pdbx_strand_id
1 'polypeptide(L)'
;MKVSCIRTSVVGASALFMMALGSFSSLSEATSLRGIGSTPEGVQAPSSKSGILAKQSIVGQYTNTCANKPASAPCDKIKKDAVEIFTEDLRTLGSSADRTYLPAILGIFKSNEIELRIAAADAIGMMGPQDQDVETLAPLANDPVPDVRRAVSQAISHGKGSAISLLSQRTTSMKMGLAPETPADAAKYSIPVAPDSTYLFYGSDPASGRLSYTSKNETARFFKAKAKTGPFKLDDFQEKYRYQLRDEQEAKEQIQSDKAKQLEKIKPDPMNAKAFAEFMEQVQSVQLGQLAAMQLDSYQPALFKEPTVYILEERRIGQRSYPSRYVVIYQDVALNRPGYRLNWMTVPDNVVKTVQAASIAEEKEELARNKENEALKKRAEALESLTKKKNEQEKSKFKKGQADLEKELGF
;
A
#
# COMPACT_ATOMS: atom_id res chain seq x y z
N MET A 1 -43.25 3.09 -43.35
CA MET A 1 -42.42 2.19 -44.16
C MET A 1 -41.20 1.80 -43.36
N LYS A 2 -40.95 0.49 -43.25
CA LYS A 2 -39.86 -0.15 -42.50
C LYS A 2 -38.49 0.24 -43.07
N VAL A 3 -37.53 0.62 -42.23
CA VAL A 3 -36.13 0.18 -42.35
C VAL A 3 -35.57 -0.01 -40.95
N SER A 4 -35.27 -1.27 -40.65
CA SER A 4 -34.60 -1.77 -39.46
C SER A 4 -33.10 -1.76 -39.72
N CYS A 5 -32.31 -1.10 -38.88
CA CYS A 5 -30.85 -1.29 -38.86
C CYS A 5 -30.47 -1.96 -37.53
N ILE A 6 -30.10 -3.23 -37.68
CA ILE A 6 -29.66 -4.16 -36.65
C ILE A 6 -28.25 -3.73 -36.20
N ARG A 7 -28.08 -3.48 -34.90
CA ARG A 7 -26.76 -3.38 -34.26
C ARG A 7 -26.26 -4.80 -34.01
N THR A 8 -25.16 -5.16 -34.65
CA THR A 8 -24.37 -6.36 -34.32
C THR A 8 -23.67 -6.16 -32.99
N SER A 9 -24.11 -6.91 -31.99
CA SER A 9 -23.42 -7.11 -30.72
C SER A 9 -22.25 -8.07 -30.92
N VAL A 10 -21.02 -7.60 -30.71
CA VAL A 10 -19.83 -8.45 -30.59
C VAL A 10 -19.86 -9.08 -29.21
N VAL A 11 -20.22 -10.37 -29.15
CA VAL A 11 -20.09 -11.22 -27.97
C VAL A 11 -18.61 -11.61 -27.88
N GLY A 12 -17.87 -10.94 -27.00
CA GLY A 12 -16.52 -11.37 -26.61
C GLY A 12 -16.63 -12.61 -25.72
N ALA A 13 -16.18 -13.75 -26.22
CA ALA A 13 -16.05 -14.97 -25.45
C ALA A 13 -14.93 -14.80 -24.40
N SER A 14 -15.32 -14.54 -23.16
CA SER A 14 -14.42 -14.63 -22.01
C SER A 14 -14.14 -16.10 -21.69
N ALA A 15 -12.92 -16.55 -21.99
CA ALA A 15 -12.43 -17.84 -21.53
C ALA A 15 -12.24 -17.79 -20.01
N LEU A 16 -13.09 -18.52 -19.27
CA LEU A 16 -12.91 -18.82 -17.85
C LEU A 16 -11.67 -19.71 -17.69
N PHE A 17 -10.62 -19.19 -17.07
CA PHE A 17 -9.51 -19.98 -16.55
C PHE A 17 -9.88 -20.42 -15.13
N MET A 18 -10.41 -21.63 -14.99
CA MET A 18 -10.70 -22.26 -13.71
C MET A 18 -9.38 -22.64 -13.02
N MET A 19 -9.09 -22.01 -11.88
CA MET A 19 -8.04 -22.47 -10.96
C MET A 19 -8.53 -23.73 -10.23
N ALA A 20 -7.89 -24.86 -10.51
CA ALA A 20 -7.98 -26.06 -9.69
C ALA A 20 -6.94 -25.99 -8.57
N LEU A 21 -7.33 -25.49 -7.40
CA LEU A 21 -6.57 -25.66 -6.16
C LEU A 21 -6.95 -27.01 -5.54
N GLY A 22 -6.14 -28.03 -5.85
CA GLY A 22 -6.20 -29.34 -5.21
C GLY A 22 -5.85 -29.21 -3.72
N SER A 23 -6.79 -29.63 -2.89
CA SER A 23 -6.61 -29.86 -1.46
C SER A 23 -5.70 -31.07 -1.24
N PHE A 24 -4.64 -30.92 -0.45
CA PHE A 24 -3.98 -32.07 0.17
C PHE A 24 -4.04 -31.93 1.68
N SER A 25 -4.98 -32.70 2.25
CA SER A 25 -5.07 -33.02 3.65
C SER A 25 -3.94 -33.98 4.05
N SER A 26 -3.51 -33.79 5.29
CA SER A 26 -2.77 -34.69 6.17
C SER A 26 -2.77 -36.19 5.81
N LEU A 27 -1.59 -36.80 5.87
CA LEU A 27 -1.43 -38.17 6.35
C LEU A 27 -0.21 -38.21 7.30
N SER A 28 -0.53 -38.38 8.58
CA SER A 28 0.38 -38.96 9.55
C SER A 28 0.51 -40.44 9.22
N GLU A 29 1.73 -40.96 9.18
CA GLU A 29 1.95 -42.40 9.34
C GLU A 29 3.18 -42.62 10.21
N ALA A 30 2.90 -43.11 11.42
CA ALA A 30 3.88 -43.64 12.33
C ALA A 30 4.29 -45.04 11.83
N THR A 31 5.59 -45.29 11.74
CA THR A 31 6.11 -46.66 11.64
C THR A 31 7.13 -46.86 12.75
N SER A 32 6.66 -47.54 13.79
CA SER A 32 7.48 -48.26 14.75
C SER A 32 8.06 -49.50 14.06
N LEU A 33 9.38 -49.69 14.11
CA LEU A 33 9.95 -51.03 14.11
C LEU A 33 11.23 -51.09 14.95
N ARG A 34 11.26 -52.14 15.76
CA ARG A 34 12.15 -52.41 16.88
C ARG A 34 13.13 -53.51 16.45
N GLY A 35 14.39 -53.36 16.83
CA GLY A 35 15.37 -54.46 16.99
C GLY A 35 16.40 -54.59 15.87
N ILE A 36 17.65 -54.99 16.08
CA ILE A 36 18.43 -55.51 17.22
C ILE A 36 19.90 -55.41 16.75
N GLY A 37 20.84 -55.07 17.65
CA GLY A 37 22.28 -55.38 17.56
C GLY A 37 23.06 -54.67 16.44
N SER A 38 24.17 -53.99 16.65
CA SER A 38 25.36 -54.42 17.40
C SER A 38 26.27 -53.19 17.50
N THR A 39 26.84 -52.93 18.67
CA THR A 39 28.04 -52.09 18.79
C THR A 39 29.22 -52.78 18.13
N PRO A 40 30.13 -52.03 17.49
CA PRO A 40 31.38 -51.73 18.19
C PRO A 40 31.73 -50.24 18.19
N GLU A 41 32.29 -49.83 19.33
CA GLU A 41 33.40 -48.91 19.49
C GLU A 41 33.57 -47.72 18.52
N GLY A 42 33.56 -46.52 19.13
CA GLY A 42 34.54 -45.51 18.74
C GLY A 42 34.02 -44.31 17.96
N VAL A 43 32.84 -43.76 18.28
CA VAL A 43 32.55 -42.35 17.93
C VAL A 43 32.85 -41.49 19.15
N GLN A 44 34.07 -40.96 19.19
CA GLN A 44 34.41 -39.83 20.04
C GLN A 44 33.42 -38.71 19.75
N ALA A 45 32.56 -38.39 20.72
CA ALA A 45 31.89 -37.10 20.75
C ALA A 45 32.99 -36.02 20.74
N PRO A 46 33.01 -35.09 19.77
CA PRO A 46 33.98 -34.03 19.78
C PRO A 46 33.76 -33.19 21.02
N SER A 47 34.86 -32.86 21.68
CA SER A 47 34.94 -32.07 22.91
C SER A 47 34.14 -30.76 22.81
N SER A 48 32.91 -30.76 23.33
CA SER A 48 32.00 -29.60 23.28
C SER A 48 32.56 -28.35 23.98
N LYS A 49 33.47 -28.51 24.96
CA LYS A 49 34.08 -27.39 25.68
C LYS A 49 35.05 -26.56 24.84
N SER A 50 35.80 -27.18 23.91
CA SER A 50 36.78 -26.45 23.10
C SER A 50 36.12 -25.54 22.06
N GLY A 51 34.98 -25.97 21.50
CA GLY A 51 34.22 -25.16 20.53
C GLY A 51 33.52 -23.96 21.17
N ILE A 52 32.98 -24.12 22.38
CA ILE A 52 32.33 -23.03 23.13
C ILE A 52 33.33 -21.92 23.48
N LEU A 53 34.53 -22.28 23.95
CA LEU A 53 35.57 -21.31 24.27
C LEU A 53 36.05 -20.53 23.03
N ALA A 54 36.12 -21.20 21.87
CA ALA A 54 36.46 -20.55 20.61
C ALA A 54 35.38 -19.54 20.17
N LYS A 55 34.09 -19.91 20.24
CA LYS A 55 32.97 -19.00 19.95
C LYS A 55 32.98 -17.78 20.87
N GLN A 56 33.16 -17.98 22.18
CA GLN A 56 33.24 -16.89 23.17
C GLN A 56 34.40 -15.94 22.92
N SER A 57 35.56 -16.47 22.50
CA SER A 57 36.70 -15.63 22.12
C SER A 57 36.40 -14.74 20.91
N ILE A 58 35.77 -15.30 19.86
CA ILE A 58 35.41 -14.55 18.65
C ILE A 58 34.38 -13.46 18.98
N VAL A 59 33.35 -13.81 19.76
CA VAL A 59 32.33 -12.86 20.22
C VAL A 59 32.96 -11.74 21.04
N GLY A 60 33.83 -12.07 22.01
CA GLY A 60 34.52 -11.08 22.83
C GLY A 60 35.46 -10.17 22.02
N GLN A 61 36.11 -10.70 20.98
CA GLN A 61 36.89 -9.88 20.05
C GLN A 61 35.96 -8.95 19.27
N TYR A 62 34.88 -9.46 18.69
CA TYR A 62 33.92 -8.62 17.96
C TYR A 62 33.39 -7.47 18.82
N THR A 63 32.86 -7.75 20.01
CA THR A 63 32.23 -6.74 20.87
C THR A 63 33.21 -5.67 21.32
N ASN A 64 34.44 -6.05 21.65
CA ASN A 64 35.42 -5.14 22.26
C ASN A 64 36.24 -4.38 21.23
N THR A 65 36.52 -4.97 20.05
CA THR A 65 37.50 -4.40 19.12
C THR A 65 36.96 -4.05 17.74
N CYS A 66 35.86 -4.66 17.27
CA CYS A 66 35.42 -4.56 15.87
C CYS A 66 33.98 -4.07 15.64
N ALA A 67 33.05 -4.19 16.61
CA ALA A 67 31.62 -3.93 16.41
C ALA A 67 31.30 -2.52 15.86
N ASN A 68 32.02 -1.49 16.31
CA ASN A 68 31.81 -0.09 15.91
C ASN A 68 32.88 0.45 14.96
N LYS A 69 33.78 -0.41 14.45
CA LYS A 69 34.85 0.02 13.55
C LYS A 69 34.45 -0.19 12.09
N PRO A 70 34.91 0.70 11.18
CA PRO A 70 34.76 0.49 9.75
C PRO A 70 35.49 -0.80 9.33
N ALA A 71 35.09 -1.33 8.16
CA ALA A 71 35.70 -2.51 7.58
C ALA A 71 37.22 -2.32 7.48
N SER A 72 37.95 -3.27 8.05
CA SER A 72 39.40 -3.34 8.02
C SER A 72 39.78 -4.81 8.00
N ALA A 73 40.81 -5.17 7.23
CA ALA A 73 41.15 -6.57 6.98
C ALA A 73 41.23 -7.46 8.25
N PRO A 74 41.71 -6.99 9.42
CA PRO A 74 41.67 -7.79 10.65
C PRO A 74 40.26 -7.99 11.24
N CYS A 75 39.38 -7.00 11.10
CA CYS A 75 38.01 -7.08 11.62
C CYS A 75 37.04 -7.79 10.67
N ASP A 76 37.28 -7.81 9.37
CA ASP A 76 36.33 -8.37 8.41
C ASP A 76 36.05 -9.86 8.68
N LYS A 77 37.11 -10.63 8.98
CA LYS A 77 36.96 -12.04 9.36
C LYS A 77 36.24 -12.19 10.70
N ILE A 78 36.66 -11.44 11.72
CA ILE A 78 36.07 -11.50 13.07
C ILE A 78 34.58 -11.14 13.03
N LYS A 79 34.21 -10.12 12.23
CA LYS A 79 32.82 -9.71 12.01
C LYS A 79 32.03 -10.83 11.36
N LYS A 80 32.53 -11.41 10.27
CA LYS A 80 31.84 -12.52 9.59
C LYS A 80 31.61 -13.71 10.53
N ASP A 81 32.67 -14.14 11.22
CA ASP A 81 32.60 -15.30 12.13
C ASP A 81 31.66 -15.01 13.32
N ALA A 82 31.68 -13.79 13.88
CA ALA A 82 30.78 -13.38 14.95
C ALA A 82 29.32 -13.29 14.48
N VAL A 83 29.08 -12.77 13.26
CA VAL A 83 27.74 -12.69 12.67
C VAL A 83 27.14 -14.08 12.50
N GLU A 84 27.93 -15.06 12.06
CA GLU A 84 27.51 -16.45 11.93
C GLU A 84 27.12 -17.05 13.30
N ILE A 85 27.97 -16.87 14.32
CA ILE A 85 27.68 -17.32 15.70
C ILE A 85 26.38 -16.69 16.23
N PHE A 86 26.24 -15.37 16.13
CA PHE A 86 25.04 -14.68 16.62
C PHE A 86 23.79 -15.09 15.85
N THR A 87 23.88 -15.39 14.55
CA THR A 87 22.75 -15.87 13.76
C THR A 87 22.28 -17.24 14.24
N GLU A 88 23.20 -18.16 14.55
CA GLU A 88 22.89 -19.46 15.15
C GLU A 88 22.25 -19.32 16.54
N ASP A 89 22.80 -18.43 17.37
CA ASP A 89 22.27 -18.15 18.71
C ASP A 89 20.86 -17.54 18.61
N LEU A 90 20.64 -16.54 17.74
CA LEU A 90 19.34 -15.92 17.52
C LEU A 90 18.29 -16.93 17.04
N ARG A 91 18.67 -17.83 16.13
CA ARG A 91 17.80 -18.92 15.68
C ARG A 91 17.42 -19.84 16.85
N THR A 92 18.39 -20.19 17.70
CA THR A 92 18.16 -21.02 18.89
C THR A 92 17.19 -20.32 19.85
N LEU A 93 17.45 -19.05 20.17
CA LEU A 93 16.60 -18.24 21.03
C LEU A 93 15.18 -18.10 20.45
N GLY A 94 15.06 -17.80 19.16
CA GLY A 94 13.77 -17.72 18.46
C GLY A 94 12.99 -19.03 18.53
N SER A 95 13.65 -20.15 18.26
CA SER A 95 13.02 -21.49 18.31
C SER A 95 12.56 -21.93 19.70
N SER A 96 13.18 -21.38 20.76
CA SER A 96 12.76 -21.65 22.14
C SER A 96 11.39 -21.05 22.47
N ALA A 97 10.95 -20.05 21.70
CA ALA A 97 9.76 -19.23 21.95
C ALA A 97 9.72 -18.58 23.35
N ASP A 98 10.84 -18.55 24.07
CA ASP A 98 10.93 -17.94 25.39
C ASP A 98 11.01 -16.41 25.27
N ARG A 99 9.90 -15.76 25.65
CA ARG A 99 9.73 -14.30 25.57
C ARG A 99 10.65 -13.52 26.49
N THR A 100 11.32 -14.16 27.45
CA THR A 100 12.34 -13.48 28.28
C THR A 100 13.53 -12.99 27.45
N TYR A 101 13.78 -13.57 26.27
CA TYR A 101 14.84 -13.15 25.36
C TYR A 101 14.47 -11.99 24.43
N LEU A 102 13.18 -11.65 24.32
CA LEU A 102 12.71 -10.62 23.40
C LEU A 102 13.44 -9.27 23.58
N PRO A 103 13.64 -8.73 24.80
CA PRO A 103 14.38 -7.48 25.00
C PRO A 103 15.83 -7.54 24.49
N ALA A 104 16.50 -8.69 24.63
CA ALA A 104 17.86 -8.88 24.14
C ALA A 104 17.91 -8.91 22.60
N ILE A 105 16.97 -9.62 21.98
CA ILE A 105 16.85 -9.69 20.51
C ILE A 105 16.54 -8.31 19.93
N LEU A 106 15.65 -7.55 20.56
CA LEU A 106 15.35 -6.17 20.16
C LEU A 106 16.58 -5.25 20.23
N GLY A 107 17.51 -5.51 21.15
CA GLY A 107 18.78 -4.80 21.24
C GLY A 107 19.65 -4.94 19.99
N ILE A 108 19.54 -6.06 19.26
CA ILE A 108 20.35 -6.35 18.06
C ILE A 108 20.02 -5.43 16.89
N PHE A 109 18.81 -4.85 16.84
CA PHE A 109 18.44 -3.86 15.81
C PHE A 109 19.25 -2.57 15.88
N LYS A 110 20.04 -2.36 16.94
CA LYS A 110 21.00 -1.25 17.05
C LYS A 110 22.36 -1.57 16.38
N SER A 111 22.58 -2.81 15.95
CA SER A 111 23.79 -3.22 15.26
C SER A 111 23.89 -2.59 13.86
N ASN A 112 25.11 -2.25 13.45
CA ASN A 112 25.39 -1.82 12.08
C ASN A 112 25.35 -2.98 11.08
N GLU A 113 25.53 -4.21 11.55
CA GLU A 113 25.56 -5.42 10.71
C GLU A 113 24.12 -5.79 10.29
N ILE A 114 23.87 -5.78 8.99
CA ILE A 114 22.53 -5.92 8.40
C ILE A 114 21.99 -7.33 8.62
N GLU A 115 22.84 -8.32 8.44
CA GLU A 115 22.57 -9.74 8.60
C GLU A 115 22.06 -10.06 10.00
N LEU A 116 22.60 -9.38 11.02
CA LEU A 116 22.14 -9.54 12.41
C LEU A 116 20.75 -8.97 12.64
N ARG A 117 20.42 -7.83 12.00
CA ARG A 117 19.07 -7.26 12.11
C ARG A 117 18.03 -8.14 11.42
N ILE A 118 18.39 -8.77 10.29
CA ILE A 118 17.56 -9.77 9.61
C ILE A 118 17.37 -11.00 10.51
N ALA A 119 18.46 -11.58 11.03
CA ALA A 119 18.38 -12.74 11.92
C ALA A 119 17.57 -12.46 13.20
N ALA A 120 17.66 -11.25 13.74
CA ALA A 120 16.86 -10.83 14.89
C ALA A 120 15.36 -10.73 14.54
N ALA A 121 15.02 -10.22 13.35
CA ALA A 121 13.64 -10.23 12.87
C ALA A 121 13.11 -11.65 12.72
N ASP A 122 13.88 -12.55 12.11
CA ASP A 122 13.50 -13.96 11.95
C ASP A 122 13.25 -14.63 13.31
N ALA A 123 14.14 -14.39 14.29
CA ALA A 123 13.97 -14.90 15.65
C ALA A 123 12.68 -14.39 16.31
N ILE A 124 12.35 -13.10 16.18
CA ILE A 124 11.07 -12.54 16.65
C ILE A 124 9.89 -13.24 15.97
N GLY A 125 9.98 -13.47 14.66
CA GLY A 125 8.96 -14.17 13.88
C GLY A 125 8.74 -15.61 14.34
N MET A 126 9.79 -16.33 14.74
CA MET A 126 9.70 -17.68 15.32
C MET A 126 9.01 -17.68 16.68
N MET A 127 9.23 -16.65 17.50
CA MET A 127 8.59 -16.50 18.82
C MET A 127 7.09 -16.19 18.71
N GLY A 128 6.65 -15.61 17.59
CA GLY A 128 5.26 -15.20 17.37
C GLY A 128 4.94 -13.88 18.08
N PRO A 129 5.07 -12.73 17.40
CA PRO A 129 4.78 -11.44 18.01
C PRO A 129 3.29 -11.29 18.36
N GLN A 130 3.01 -10.47 19.37
CA GLN A 130 1.68 -10.27 19.94
C GLN A 130 1.26 -8.80 19.84
N ASP A 131 -0.02 -8.52 20.11
CA ASP A 131 -0.57 -7.15 20.06
C ASP A 131 0.19 -6.16 20.98
N GLN A 132 0.71 -6.63 22.13
CA GLN A 132 1.53 -5.81 23.03
C GLN A 132 2.91 -5.43 22.45
N ASP A 133 3.38 -6.12 21.41
CA ASP A 133 4.69 -5.88 20.79
C ASP A 133 4.63 -4.77 19.72
N VAL A 134 3.43 -4.33 19.32
CA VAL A 134 3.21 -3.39 18.20
C VAL A 134 4.03 -2.11 18.34
N GLU A 135 4.03 -1.46 19.51
CA GLU A 135 4.77 -0.21 19.73
C GLU A 135 6.28 -0.40 19.55
N THR A 136 6.79 -1.59 19.86
CA THR A 136 8.20 -1.90 19.81
C THR A 136 8.64 -2.36 18.41
N LEU A 137 7.77 -3.05 17.67
CA LEU A 137 8.05 -3.56 16.33
C LEU A 137 7.81 -2.52 15.23
N ALA A 138 6.88 -1.59 15.42
CA ALA A 138 6.55 -0.58 14.42
C ALA A 138 7.77 0.26 13.95
N PRO A 139 8.67 0.74 14.83
CA PRO A 139 9.90 1.42 14.40
C PRO A 139 10.84 0.52 13.60
N LEU A 140 10.91 -0.77 13.91
CA LEU A 140 11.79 -1.74 13.24
C LEU A 140 11.33 -2.02 11.81
N ALA A 141 10.01 -2.00 11.58
CA ALA A 141 9.44 -2.12 10.24
C ALA A 141 9.79 -0.92 9.33
N ASN A 142 10.37 0.14 9.90
CA ASN A 142 10.85 1.32 9.21
C ASN A 142 12.39 1.40 9.12
N ASP A 143 13.10 0.27 9.22
CA ASP A 143 14.56 0.21 9.01
C ASP A 143 14.95 0.82 7.64
N PRO A 144 16.06 1.55 7.51
CA PRO A 144 16.51 2.10 6.23
C PRO A 144 16.86 1.01 5.20
N VAL A 145 17.20 -0.22 5.64
CA VAL A 145 17.56 -1.32 4.73
C VAL A 145 16.30 -2.10 4.31
N PRO A 146 15.99 -2.18 2.99
CA PRO A 146 14.81 -2.88 2.49
C PRO A 146 14.68 -4.34 2.94
N ASP A 147 15.76 -5.12 2.91
CA ASP A 147 15.71 -6.52 3.32
C ASP A 147 15.43 -6.71 4.81
N VAL A 148 15.89 -5.79 5.68
CA VAL A 148 15.54 -5.79 7.11
C VAL A 148 14.06 -5.49 7.29
N ARG A 149 13.51 -4.47 6.59
CA ARG A 149 12.07 -4.19 6.65
C ARG A 149 11.23 -5.38 6.21
N ARG A 150 11.65 -6.08 5.14
CA ARG A 150 10.96 -7.29 4.67
C ARG A 150 10.96 -8.37 5.74
N ALA A 151 12.12 -8.66 6.34
CA ALA A 151 12.24 -9.65 7.41
C ALA A 151 11.37 -9.27 8.63
N VAL A 152 11.36 -8.00 9.04
CA VAL A 152 10.49 -7.52 10.14
C VAL A 152 9.01 -7.64 9.77
N SER A 153 8.60 -7.28 8.56
CA SER A 153 7.21 -7.42 8.13
C SER A 153 6.76 -8.88 8.03
N GLN A 154 7.66 -9.80 7.66
CA GLN A 154 7.42 -11.25 7.74
C GLN A 154 7.31 -11.74 9.19
N ALA A 155 8.17 -11.25 10.08
CA ALA A 155 8.09 -11.56 11.50
C ALA A 155 6.74 -11.12 12.09
N ILE A 156 6.31 -9.89 11.78
CA ILE A 156 5.02 -9.33 12.19
C ILE A 156 3.85 -10.17 11.66
N SER A 157 3.94 -10.71 10.43
CA SER A 157 2.86 -11.53 9.84
C SER A 157 2.70 -12.91 10.49
N HIS A 158 3.73 -13.40 11.19
CA HIS A 158 3.61 -14.61 12.03
C HIS A 158 2.90 -14.35 13.37
N GLY A 159 2.67 -13.07 13.71
CA GLY A 159 2.00 -12.68 14.93
C GLY A 159 0.51 -13.02 14.95
N LYS A 160 -0.05 -13.08 16.16
CA LYS A 160 -1.49 -13.30 16.38
C LYS A 160 -2.07 -12.14 17.17
N GLY A 161 -3.19 -11.62 16.67
CA GLY A 161 -3.90 -10.51 17.29
C GLY A 161 -4.35 -9.48 16.27
N SER A 162 -5.25 -8.60 16.69
CA SER A 162 -5.87 -7.62 15.80
C SER A 162 -4.94 -6.46 15.49
N ALA A 163 -4.19 -5.99 16.51
CA ALA A 163 -3.28 -4.87 16.37
C ALA A 163 -2.05 -5.26 15.54
N ILE A 164 -1.47 -6.44 15.78
CA ILE A 164 -0.33 -6.94 15.01
C ILE A 164 -0.72 -7.24 13.56
N SER A 165 -1.95 -7.71 13.31
CA SER A 165 -2.47 -7.90 11.95
C SER A 165 -2.61 -6.58 11.19
N LEU A 166 -3.11 -5.53 11.86
CA LEU A 166 -3.16 -4.18 11.27
C LEU A 166 -1.74 -3.64 10.99
N LEU A 167 -0.78 -3.88 11.89
CA LEU A 167 0.62 -3.53 11.65
C LEU A 167 1.19 -4.27 10.43
N SER A 168 0.93 -5.57 10.30
CA SER A 168 1.35 -6.38 9.15
C SER A 168 0.84 -5.81 7.83
N GLN A 169 -0.46 -5.48 7.78
CA GLN A 169 -1.08 -4.83 6.61
C GLN A 169 -0.41 -3.47 6.33
N ARG A 170 -0.12 -2.70 7.38
CA ARG A 170 0.44 -1.36 7.27
C ARG A 170 1.89 -1.33 6.78
N THR A 171 2.70 -2.32 7.13
CA THR A 171 4.16 -2.33 6.91
C THR A 171 4.62 -3.22 5.77
N THR A 172 3.71 -3.74 4.95
CA THR A 172 4.07 -4.57 3.79
C THR A 172 5.06 -3.84 2.89
N SER A 173 6.24 -4.43 2.67
CA SER A 173 7.29 -3.86 1.82
C SER A 173 7.71 -4.88 0.76
N MET A 174 7.61 -4.49 -0.50
CA MET A 174 8.04 -5.32 -1.65
C MET A 174 9.46 -4.98 -2.12
N LYS A 175 10.06 -3.92 -1.56
CA LYS A 175 11.43 -3.52 -1.91
C LYS A 175 12.43 -4.52 -1.35
N MET A 176 13.49 -4.76 -2.11
CA MET A 176 14.57 -5.68 -1.76
C MET A 176 15.91 -4.96 -1.88
N GLY A 177 16.90 -5.43 -1.13
CA GLY A 177 18.26 -4.92 -1.17
C GLY A 177 18.85 -4.68 0.21
N LEU A 178 20.18 -4.79 0.26
CA LEU A 178 21.00 -4.58 1.45
C LEU A 178 21.50 -3.14 1.57
N ALA A 179 21.38 -2.32 0.51
CA ALA A 179 21.80 -0.93 0.56
C ALA A 179 20.83 -0.10 1.42
N PRO A 180 21.31 0.62 2.45
CA PRO A 180 20.47 1.53 3.21
C PRO A 180 19.91 2.64 2.32
N GLU A 181 18.59 2.83 2.38
CA GLU A 181 17.92 3.94 1.71
C GLU A 181 18.04 5.22 2.54
N THR A 182 18.15 6.36 1.86
CA THR A 182 18.04 7.67 2.50
C THR A 182 16.61 8.19 2.39
N PRO A 183 16.04 8.80 3.45
CA PRO A 183 14.75 9.47 3.34
C PRO A 183 14.76 10.50 2.22
N ALA A 184 13.72 10.50 1.39
CA ALA A 184 13.63 11.47 0.32
C ALA A 184 13.40 12.88 0.88
N ASP A 185 14.15 13.84 0.35
CA ASP A 185 14.07 15.23 0.76
C ASP A 185 12.82 15.89 0.16
N ALA A 186 11.82 16.14 1.02
CA ALA A 186 10.57 16.80 0.64
C ALA A 186 10.78 18.23 0.09
N ALA A 187 11.87 18.91 0.47
CA ALA A 187 12.16 20.25 -0.02
C ALA A 187 12.45 20.27 -1.53
N LYS A 188 13.01 19.19 -2.09
CA LYS A 188 13.20 19.03 -3.54
C LYS A 188 11.89 19.07 -4.32
N TYR A 189 10.79 18.72 -3.66
CA TYR A 189 9.44 18.75 -4.22
C TYR A 189 8.66 19.99 -3.78
N SER A 190 9.31 20.93 -3.09
CA SER A 190 8.71 22.15 -2.50
C SER A 190 7.53 21.86 -1.56
N ILE A 191 7.57 20.74 -0.85
CA ILE A 191 6.49 20.36 0.07
C ILE A 191 6.98 20.50 1.52
N PRO A 192 6.27 21.24 2.38
CA PRO A 192 6.65 21.39 3.78
C PRO A 192 6.41 20.09 4.56
N VAL A 193 7.32 19.78 5.49
CA VAL A 193 7.22 18.65 6.43
C VAL A 193 6.85 19.21 7.80
N ALA A 194 5.87 18.60 8.46
CA ALA A 194 5.50 19.02 9.81
C ALA A 194 6.65 18.71 10.80
N PRO A 195 6.85 19.52 11.84
CA PRO A 195 7.86 19.22 12.86
C PRO A 195 7.59 17.87 13.55
N ASP A 196 8.64 17.27 14.12
CA ASP A 196 8.59 15.99 14.84
C ASP A 196 8.01 14.82 14.01
N SER A 197 8.19 14.89 12.69
CA SER A 197 7.72 13.86 11.78
C SER A 197 8.79 12.81 11.52
N THR A 198 8.38 11.55 11.47
CA THR A 198 9.20 10.39 11.12
C THR A 198 8.81 9.93 9.73
N TYR A 199 9.77 9.90 8.81
CA TYR A 199 9.60 9.40 7.45
C TYR A 199 9.29 7.90 7.46
N LEU A 200 8.34 7.44 6.63
CA LEU A 200 7.97 6.03 6.52
C LEU A 200 8.45 5.45 5.19
N PHE A 201 9.50 4.62 5.19
CA PHE A 201 10.05 4.01 3.98
C PHE A 201 9.04 3.14 3.24
N TYR A 202 8.30 2.29 3.96
CA TYR A 202 7.29 1.40 3.38
C TYR A 202 6.03 2.14 2.91
N GLY A 203 5.82 3.39 3.32
CA GLY A 203 4.70 4.22 2.88
C GLY A 203 5.05 5.28 1.84
N SER A 204 6.32 5.39 1.46
CA SER A 204 6.83 6.46 0.61
C SER A 204 7.39 5.91 -0.69
N ASP A 205 7.01 6.57 -1.78
CA ASP A 205 7.51 6.30 -3.11
C ASP A 205 7.63 7.62 -3.88
N PRO A 206 8.82 8.24 -3.87
CA PRO A 206 9.04 9.51 -4.56
C PRO A 206 8.83 9.40 -6.08
N ALA A 207 8.97 8.22 -6.67
CA ALA A 207 8.79 8.02 -8.11
C ALA A 207 7.31 8.08 -8.52
N SER A 208 6.40 7.64 -7.66
CA SER A 208 4.95 7.79 -7.85
C SER A 208 4.38 9.10 -7.33
N GLY A 209 5.22 9.95 -6.75
CA GLY A 209 4.81 11.28 -6.29
C GLY A 209 4.35 11.32 -4.85
N ARG A 210 4.95 10.51 -3.98
CA ARG A 210 4.44 10.32 -2.63
C ARG A 210 5.51 10.21 -1.54
N LEU A 211 5.32 10.94 -0.45
CA LEU A 211 6.04 10.74 0.81
C LEU A 211 5.06 10.58 1.98
N SER A 212 5.27 9.58 2.83
CA SER A 212 4.45 9.33 4.03
C SER A 212 5.23 9.54 5.31
N TYR A 213 4.55 10.06 6.32
CA TYR A 213 5.11 10.36 7.63
C TYR A 213 4.13 10.00 8.74
N THR A 214 4.66 9.69 9.91
CA THR A 214 3.94 9.82 11.19
C THR A 214 4.46 11.01 11.96
N SER A 215 3.63 11.64 12.80
CA SER A 215 4.07 12.68 13.72
C SER A 215 3.68 12.32 15.15
N LYS A 216 4.43 12.86 16.13
CA LYS A 216 4.03 12.82 17.54
C LYS A 216 2.91 13.81 17.86
N ASN A 217 2.75 14.85 17.04
CA ASN A 217 1.87 15.98 17.29
C ASN A 217 0.76 16.05 16.22
N GLU A 218 -0.29 16.82 16.52
CA GLU A 218 -1.36 17.12 15.56
C GLU A 218 -0.80 17.95 14.39
N THR A 219 -0.86 17.42 13.16
CA THR A 219 -0.31 18.09 11.96
C THR A 219 -1.31 18.96 11.22
N ALA A 220 -2.60 18.87 11.55
CA ALA A 220 -3.67 19.60 10.88
C ALA A 220 -3.48 21.13 10.92
N ARG A 221 -3.09 21.68 12.08
CA ARG A 221 -2.83 23.12 12.23
C ARG A 221 -1.68 23.60 11.35
N PHE A 222 -0.61 22.81 11.26
CA PHE A 222 0.55 23.10 10.42
C PHE A 222 0.15 23.20 8.95
N PHE A 223 -0.54 22.19 8.43
CA PHE A 223 -0.93 22.18 7.02
C PHE A 223 -2.06 23.14 6.70
N LYS A 224 -3.00 23.39 7.63
CA LYS A 224 -4.01 24.44 7.47
C LYS A 224 -3.39 25.82 7.22
N ALA A 225 -2.29 26.15 7.89
CA ALA A 225 -1.57 27.41 7.69
C ALA A 225 -0.80 27.49 6.36
N LYS A 226 -0.59 26.35 5.68
CA LYS A 226 0.15 26.26 4.41
C LYS A 226 -0.76 25.98 3.21
N ALA A 227 -1.99 25.56 3.45
CA ALA A 227 -2.95 25.19 2.42
C ALA A 227 -3.48 26.42 1.69
N LYS A 228 -3.65 26.31 0.37
CA LYS A 228 -4.41 27.27 -0.42
C LYS A 228 -5.91 27.01 -0.31
N THR A 229 -6.30 25.73 -0.25
CA THR A 229 -7.70 25.29 -0.23
C THR A 229 -7.87 24.08 0.69
N GLY A 230 -9.02 23.95 1.34
CA GLY A 230 -9.36 22.87 2.27
C GLY A 230 -9.64 23.38 3.69
N PRO A 231 -9.89 22.51 4.67
CA PRO A 231 -9.89 21.04 4.57
C PRO A 231 -11.06 20.48 3.75
N PHE A 232 -10.82 19.38 3.05
CA PHE A 232 -11.85 18.54 2.43
C PHE A 232 -11.91 17.18 3.11
N LYS A 233 -13.10 16.58 3.20
CA LYS A 233 -13.19 15.13 3.38
C LYS A 233 -12.64 14.44 2.12
N LEU A 234 -12.12 13.22 2.26
CA LEU A 234 -11.55 12.49 1.12
C LEU A 234 -12.56 12.34 -0.03
N ASP A 235 -13.81 11.96 0.26
CA ASP A 235 -14.84 11.77 -0.76
C ASP A 235 -15.19 13.10 -1.47
N ASP A 236 -15.32 14.19 -0.71
CA ASP A 236 -15.57 15.52 -1.27
C ASP A 236 -14.41 15.99 -2.17
N PHE A 237 -13.18 15.68 -1.79
CA PHE A 237 -12.00 15.96 -2.61
C PHE A 237 -12.00 15.12 -3.89
N GLN A 238 -12.27 13.82 -3.79
CA GLN A 238 -12.33 12.92 -4.93
C GLN A 238 -13.42 13.34 -5.92
N GLU A 239 -14.62 13.69 -5.44
CA GLU A 239 -15.70 14.15 -6.31
C GLU A 239 -15.35 15.50 -6.95
N LYS A 240 -14.85 16.46 -6.16
CA LYS A 240 -14.50 17.79 -6.66
C LYS A 240 -13.42 17.77 -7.74
N TYR A 241 -12.45 16.87 -7.63
CA TYR A 241 -11.33 16.75 -8.57
C TYR A 241 -11.39 15.47 -9.42
N ARG A 242 -12.57 14.85 -9.58
CA ARG A 242 -12.71 13.52 -10.20
C ARG A 242 -12.11 13.43 -11.60
N TYR A 243 -12.32 14.45 -12.44
CA TYR A 243 -11.77 14.48 -13.79
C TYR A 243 -10.27 14.75 -13.79
N GLN A 244 -9.77 15.61 -12.89
CA GLN A 244 -8.35 15.87 -12.74
C GLN A 244 -7.58 14.62 -12.31
N LEU A 245 -8.11 13.89 -11.33
CA LEU A 245 -7.52 12.65 -10.83
C LEU A 245 -7.57 11.56 -11.91
N ARG A 246 -8.66 11.48 -12.67
CA ARG A 246 -8.78 10.58 -13.83
C ARG A 246 -7.76 10.90 -14.93
N ASP A 247 -7.65 12.17 -15.32
CA ASP A 247 -6.67 12.61 -16.33
C ASP A 247 -5.24 12.27 -15.89
N GLU A 248 -4.89 12.50 -14.62
CA GLU A 248 -3.58 12.12 -14.11
C GLU A 248 -3.35 10.61 -14.19
N GLN A 249 -4.35 9.81 -13.83
CA GLN A 249 -4.27 8.35 -13.90
C GLN A 249 -4.13 7.84 -15.34
N GLU A 250 -4.97 8.31 -16.27
CA GLU A 250 -4.90 7.97 -17.69
C GLU A 250 -3.55 8.37 -18.29
N ALA A 251 -3.02 9.54 -17.90
CA ALA A 251 -1.71 9.97 -18.36
C ALA A 251 -0.56 9.12 -17.79
N LYS A 252 -0.66 8.64 -16.54
CA LYS A 252 0.29 7.65 -15.98
C LYS A 252 0.23 6.33 -16.76
N GLU A 253 -0.98 5.84 -17.03
CA GLU A 253 -1.19 4.62 -17.81
C GLU A 253 -0.65 4.74 -19.23
N GLN A 254 -0.85 5.89 -19.89
CA GLN A 254 -0.30 6.17 -21.20
C GLN A 254 1.24 6.13 -21.18
N ILE A 255 1.88 6.80 -20.21
CA ILE A 255 3.34 6.78 -20.06
C ILE A 255 3.85 5.35 -19.86
N GLN A 256 3.18 4.55 -19.03
CA GLN A 256 3.60 3.17 -18.79
C GLN A 256 3.37 2.25 -19.99
N SER A 257 2.23 2.39 -20.68
CA SER A 257 1.97 1.69 -21.95
C SER A 257 3.04 2.05 -22.98
N ASP A 258 3.41 3.32 -23.10
CA ASP A 258 4.42 3.76 -24.06
C ASP A 258 5.81 3.21 -23.70
N LYS A 259 6.15 3.15 -22.40
CA LYS A 259 7.37 2.47 -21.92
C LYS A 259 7.34 0.97 -22.24
N ALA A 260 6.23 0.28 -22.01
CA ALA A 260 6.08 -1.14 -22.34
C ALA A 260 6.27 -1.40 -23.85
N LYS A 261 5.62 -0.60 -24.70
CA LYS A 261 5.80 -0.66 -26.17
C LYS A 261 7.23 -0.36 -26.62
N GLN A 262 7.96 0.48 -25.90
CA GLN A 262 9.38 0.73 -26.18
C GLN A 262 10.23 -0.49 -25.82
N LEU A 263 9.97 -1.12 -24.67
CA LEU A 263 10.66 -2.34 -24.26
C LEU A 263 10.39 -3.50 -25.23
N GLU A 264 9.17 -3.66 -25.74
CA GLU A 264 8.84 -4.69 -26.74
C GLU A 264 9.65 -4.57 -28.04
N LYS A 265 10.09 -3.35 -28.39
CA LYS A 265 10.92 -3.11 -29.59
C LYS A 265 12.39 -3.50 -29.37
N ILE A 266 12.83 -3.57 -28.12
CA ILE A 266 14.18 -3.98 -27.76
C ILE A 266 14.23 -5.51 -27.81
N LYS A 267 15.00 -6.07 -28.74
CA LYS A 267 15.34 -7.49 -28.74
C LYS A 267 16.66 -7.66 -27.99
N PRO A 268 16.65 -8.07 -26.71
CA PRO A 268 17.89 -8.30 -25.99
C PRO A 268 18.66 -9.44 -26.66
N ASP A 269 19.98 -9.29 -26.76
CA ASP A 269 20.85 -10.37 -27.23
C ASP A 269 20.88 -11.49 -26.16
N PRO A 270 20.35 -12.69 -26.44
CA PRO A 270 20.34 -13.78 -25.47
C PRO A 270 21.74 -14.27 -25.12
N MET A 271 22.76 -13.96 -25.94
CA MET A 271 24.15 -14.33 -25.68
C MET A 271 24.86 -13.34 -24.76
N ASN A 272 24.29 -12.14 -24.55
CA ASN A 272 24.80 -11.17 -23.59
C ASN A 272 24.00 -11.22 -22.29
N ALA A 273 24.44 -12.07 -21.37
CA ALA A 273 23.78 -12.30 -20.08
C ALA A 273 23.54 -11.01 -19.29
N LYS A 274 24.42 -10.01 -19.38
CA LYS A 274 24.28 -8.72 -18.69
C LYS A 274 23.16 -7.87 -19.31
N ALA A 275 23.17 -7.71 -20.63
CA ALA A 275 22.14 -6.94 -21.34
C ALA A 275 20.75 -7.59 -21.19
N PHE A 276 20.70 -8.93 -21.18
CA PHE A 276 19.47 -9.66 -20.92
C PHE A 276 18.97 -9.45 -19.48
N ALA A 277 19.86 -9.51 -18.48
CA ALA A 277 19.50 -9.24 -17.09
C ALA A 277 18.97 -7.80 -16.88
N GLU A 278 19.64 -6.79 -17.43
CA GLU A 278 19.19 -5.39 -17.38
C GLU A 278 17.83 -5.19 -18.06
N PHE A 279 17.61 -5.86 -19.20
CA PHE A 279 16.31 -5.84 -19.87
C PHE A 279 15.21 -6.47 -19.01
N MET A 280 15.47 -7.63 -18.41
CA MET A 280 14.52 -8.31 -17.52
C MET A 280 14.20 -7.46 -16.28
N GLU A 281 15.20 -6.78 -15.71
CA GLU A 281 15.00 -5.84 -14.61
C GLU A 281 14.08 -4.68 -15.02
N GLN A 282 14.28 -4.11 -16.22
CA GLN A 282 13.40 -3.05 -16.73
C GLN A 282 11.96 -3.54 -16.90
N VAL A 283 11.75 -4.72 -17.49
CA VAL A 283 10.41 -5.31 -17.65
C VAL A 283 9.74 -5.52 -16.29
N GLN A 284 10.46 -6.09 -15.33
CA GLN A 284 9.94 -6.28 -13.98
C GLN A 284 9.62 -4.95 -13.30
N SER A 285 10.44 -3.92 -13.48
CA SER A 285 10.22 -2.61 -12.88
C SER A 285 8.92 -1.94 -13.38
N VAL A 286 8.57 -2.12 -14.66
CA VAL A 286 7.32 -1.59 -15.23
C VAL A 286 6.12 -2.32 -14.63
N GLN A 287 6.16 -3.66 -14.55
CA GLN A 287 5.08 -4.45 -13.96
C GLN A 287 4.91 -4.19 -12.46
N LEU A 288 6.01 -4.16 -11.71
CA LEU A 288 5.98 -3.89 -10.27
C LEU A 288 5.53 -2.46 -9.97
N GLY A 289 5.88 -1.49 -10.83
CA GLY A 289 5.43 -0.11 -10.69
C GLY A 289 3.91 0.04 -10.79
N GLN A 290 3.25 -0.74 -11.65
CA GLN A 290 1.77 -0.78 -11.74
C GLN A 290 1.13 -1.30 -10.46
N LEU A 291 1.60 -2.46 -9.99
CA LEU A 291 1.07 -3.10 -8.79
C LEU A 291 1.31 -2.23 -7.55
N ALA A 292 2.49 -1.63 -7.43
CA ALA A 292 2.84 -0.73 -6.33
C ALA A 292 1.93 0.50 -6.31
N ALA A 293 1.70 1.14 -7.47
CA ALA A 293 0.80 2.30 -7.57
C ALA A 293 -0.62 1.95 -7.09
N MET A 294 -1.19 0.84 -7.58
CA MET A 294 -2.55 0.40 -7.21
C MET A 294 -2.70 0.17 -5.70
N GLN A 295 -1.75 -0.54 -5.08
CA GLN A 295 -1.80 -0.81 -3.64
C GLN A 295 -1.69 0.47 -2.82
N LEU A 296 -0.78 1.35 -3.22
CA LEU A 296 -0.50 2.61 -2.55
C LEU A 296 -1.69 3.58 -2.67
N ASP A 297 -2.32 3.68 -3.84
CA ASP A 297 -3.42 4.63 -4.10
C ASP A 297 -4.74 4.20 -3.47
N SER A 298 -4.92 2.92 -3.13
CA SER A 298 -6.09 2.46 -2.41
C SER A 298 -6.14 3.02 -0.98
N TYR A 299 -7.19 3.80 -0.68
CA TYR A 299 -7.48 4.20 0.70
C TYR A 299 -8.03 3.00 1.46
N GLN A 300 -7.39 2.68 2.60
CA GLN A 300 -7.75 1.56 3.45
C GLN A 300 -8.41 2.10 4.72
N PRO A 301 -9.76 2.08 4.81
CA PRO A 301 -10.48 2.65 5.96
C PRO A 301 -10.17 1.92 7.27
N ALA A 302 -9.73 0.66 7.20
CA ALA A 302 -9.28 -0.10 8.36
C ALA A 302 -7.97 0.44 8.97
N LEU A 303 -7.07 1.01 8.14
CA LEU A 303 -5.77 1.51 8.58
C LEU A 303 -5.76 3.01 8.86
N PHE A 304 -6.60 3.78 8.17
CA PHE A 304 -6.54 5.23 8.19
C PHE A 304 -7.91 5.80 8.53
N LYS A 305 -8.07 6.41 9.70
CA LYS A 305 -9.32 7.06 10.10
C LYS A 305 -9.33 8.54 9.72
N GLU A 306 -10.52 9.02 9.36
CA GLU A 306 -10.85 10.45 9.15
C GLU A 306 -9.89 11.21 8.21
N PRO A 307 -9.64 10.70 6.99
CA PRO A 307 -8.72 11.34 6.07
C PRO A 307 -9.22 12.75 5.69
N THR A 308 -8.37 13.73 5.92
CA THR A 308 -8.62 15.13 5.59
C THR A 308 -7.58 15.62 4.59
N VAL A 309 -8.05 16.23 3.50
CA VAL A 309 -7.20 16.68 2.40
C VAL A 309 -7.03 18.20 2.44
N TYR A 310 -5.77 18.65 2.36
CA TYR A 310 -5.41 20.06 2.18
C TYR A 310 -4.63 20.23 0.88
N ILE A 311 -5.05 21.19 0.06
CA ILE A 311 -4.40 21.47 -1.22
C ILE A 311 -3.35 22.55 -0.98
N LEU A 312 -2.10 22.20 -1.24
CA LEU A 312 -0.95 23.08 -1.04
C LEU A 312 -0.68 23.90 -2.31
N GLU A 313 -0.90 23.30 -3.47
CA GLU A 313 -0.74 23.96 -4.76
C GLU A 313 -1.81 23.48 -5.73
N GLU A 314 -2.37 24.44 -6.47
CA GLU A 314 -3.07 24.17 -7.70
C GLU A 314 -2.28 24.71 -8.89
N ARG A 315 -2.22 23.94 -9.97
CA ARG A 315 -1.54 24.31 -11.22
C ARG A 315 -2.54 24.25 -12.36
N ARG A 316 -2.54 25.27 -13.22
CA ARG A 316 -3.35 25.30 -14.43
C ARG A 316 -2.65 24.52 -15.55
N ILE A 317 -3.25 23.42 -15.98
CA ILE A 317 -2.75 22.61 -17.10
C ILE A 317 -3.84 22.58 -18.17
N GLY A 318 -3.53 23.22 -19.31
CA GLY A 318 -4.51 23.40 -20.39
C GLY A 318 -5.73 24.19 -19.92
N GLN A 319 -6.91 23.58 -19.97
CA GLN A 319 -8.18 24.25 -19.62
C GLN A 319 -8.62 24.04 -18.17
N ARG A 320 -7.95 23.21 -17.37
CA ARG A 320 -8.37 22.85 -15.99
C ARG A 320 -7.29 23.18 -14.95
N SER A 321 -7.72 23.43 -13.70
CA SER A 321 -6.84 23.55 -12.52
C SER A 321 -6.72 22.19 -11.84
N TYR A 322 -5.49 21.75 -11.56
CA TYR A 322 -5.17 20.47 -10.94
C TYR A 322 -4.62 20.67 -9.53
N PRO A 323 -4.97 19.82 -8.56
CA PRO A 323 -4.36 19.81 -7.23
C PRO A 323 -2.96 19.21 -7.33
N SER A 324 -2.01 19.98 -7.87
CA SER A 324 -0.67 19.51 -8.22
C SER A 324 0.15 19.08 -7.02
N ARG A 325 -0.16 19.61 -5.83
CA ARG A 325 0.40 19.21 -4.54
C ARG A 325 -0.66 19.26 -3.46
N TYR A 326 -0.83 18.17 -2.73
CA TYR A 326 -1.77 18.10 -1.62
C TYR A 326 -1.26 17.16 -0.53
N VAL A 327 -1.79 17.33 0.67
CA VAL A 327 -1.51 16.47 1.81
C VAL A 327 -2.80 15.83 2.29
N VAL A 328 -2.72 14.53 2.58
CA VAL A 328 -3.79 13.79 3.25
C VAL A 328 -3.34 13.51 4.67
N ILE A 329 -4.05 14.06 5.65
CA ILE A 329 -3.82 13.82 7.08
C ILE A 329 -4.81 12.78 7.55
N TYR A 330 -4.37 11.85 8.39
CA TYR A 330 -5.19 10.75 8.91
C TYR A 330 -4.72 10.32 10.30
N GLN A 331 -5.58 9.60 11.02
CA GLN A 331 -5.17 8.83 12.18
C GLN A 331 -4.74 7.43 11.72
N ASP A 332 -3.47 7.07 11.91
CA ASP A 332 -2.93 5.75 11.59
C ASP A 332 -3.30 4.78 12.73
N VAL A 333 -4.18 3.83 12.44
CA VAL A 333 -4.73 2.88 13.41
C VAL A 333 -3.69 1.87 13.84
N ALA A 334 -2.85 1.40 12.92
CA ALA A 334 -1.82 0.41 13.19
C ALA A 334 -0.69 0.98 14.05
N LEU A 335 -0.35 2.25 13.84
CA LEU A 335 0.71 2.94 14.58
C LEU A 335 0.20 3.72 15.79
N ASN A 336 -1.13 3.79 15.98
CA ASN A 336 -1.83 4.56 17.01
C ASN A 336 -1.36 6.03 17.09
N ARG A 337 -1.10 6.67 15.94
CA ARG A 337 -0.53 8.01 15.85
C ARG A 337 -1.07 8.80 14.65
N PRO A 338 -1.08 10.13 14.71
CA PRO A 338 -1.39 10.94 13.54
C PRO A 338 -0.32 10.72 12.45
N GLY A 339 -0.80 10.53 11.23
CA GLY A 339 0.01 10.38 10.04
C GLY A 339 -0.41 11.35 8.95
N TYR A 340 0.47 11.55 7.99
CA TYR A 340 0.10 12.27 6.79
C TYR A 340 0.88 11.76 5.58
N ARG A 341 0.30 11.99 4.41
CA ARG A 341 0.87 11.65 3.12
C ARG A 341 0.92 12.89 2.24
N LEU A 342 2.11 13.26 1.81
CA LEU A 342 2.36 14.28 0.81
C LEU A 342 2.22 13.63 -0.57
N ASN A 343 1.43 14.24 -1.44
CA ASN A 343 1.24 13.80 -2.82
C ASN A 343 1.53 14.94 -3.80
N TRP A 344 2.16 14.63 -4.93
CA TRP A 344 2.33 15.56 -6.04
C TRP A 344 2.22 14.87 -7.39
N MET A 345 1.84 15.65 -8.40
CA MET A 345 1.79 15.17 -9.78
C MET A 345 3.20 14.91 -10.32
N THR A 346 3.45 13.69 -10.78
CA THR A 346 4.71 13.29 -11.46
C THR A 346 4.60 13.28 -12.98
N VAL A 347 3.37 13.36 -13.49
CA VAL A 347 3.09 13.34 -14.93
C VAL A 347 3.45 14.69 -15.57
N PRO A 348 4.15 14.70 -16.71
CA PRO A 348 4.39 15.91 -17.49
C PRO A 348 3.11 16.58 -17.99
N ASP A 349 3.06 17.91 -17.93
CA ASP A 349 1.91 18.73 -18.34
C ASP A 349 1.44 18.46 -19.78
N ASN A 350 2.34 18.11 -20.71
CA ASN A 350 1.97 17.82 -22.10
C ASN A 350 1.16 16.54 -22.23
N VAL A 351 1.47 15.50 -21.44
CA VAL A 351 0.71 14.24 -21.46
C VAL A 351 -0.67 14.43 -20.80
N VAL A 352 -0.73 15.20 -19.72
CA VAL A 352 -2.02 15.58 -19.11
C VAL A 352 -2.89 16.36 -20.10
N LYS A 353 -2.31 17.27 -20.88
CA LYS A 353 -3.05 18.01 -21.93
C LYS A 353 -3.60 17.10 -23.03
N THR A 354 -2.89 16.04 -23.40
CA THR A 354 -3.38 15.13 -24.45
C THR A 354 -4.60 14.34 -24.00
N VAL A 355 -4.63 13.85 -22.76
CA VAL A 355 -5.77 13.11 -22.20
C VAL A 355 -6.94 14.03 -21.84
N GLN A 356 -6.66 15.25 -21.37
CA GLN A 356 -7.66 16.23 -20.97
C GLN A 356 -8.68 16.56 -22.08
N ALA A 357 -8.30 16.48 -23.36
CA ALA A 357 -9.22 16.75 -24.46
C ALA A 357 -10.42 15.78 -24.47
N ALA A 358 -10.19 14.50 -24.14
CA ALA A 358 -11.23 13.48 -24.07
C ALA A 358 -12.12 13.69 -22.84
N SER A 359 -11.52 13.91 -21.66
CA SER A 359 -12.29 14.09 -20.42
C SER A 359 -13.11 15.38 -20.39
N ILE A 360 -12.66 16.46 -21.03
CA ILE A 360 -13.46 17.69 -21.19
C ILE A 360 -14.69 17.44 -22.06
N ALA A 361 -14.58 16.61 -23.10
CA ALA A 361 -15.72 16.27 -23.94
C ALA A 361 -16.75 15.45 -23.15
N GLU A 362 -16.29 14.46 -22.38
CA GLU A 362 -17.13 13.64 -21.48
C GLU A 362 -17.81 14.51 -20.42
N GLU A 363 -17.07 15.42 -19.77
CA GLU A 363 -17.59 16.34 -18.76
C GLU A 363 -18.71 17.22 -19.31
N LYS A 364 -18.54 17.76 -20.52
CA LYS A 364 -19.58 18.55 -21.19
C LYS A 364 -20.81 17.72 -21.51
N GLU A 365 -20.64 16.48 -21.95
CA GLU A 365 -21.74 15.56 -22.23
C GLU A 365 -22.50 15.20 -20.95
N GLU A 366 -21.80 14.90 -19.85
CA GLU A 366 -22.45 14.61 -18.57
C GLU A 366 -23.22 15.82 -18.04
N LEU A 367 -22.65 17.02 -18.12
CA LEU A 367 -23.36 18.25 -17.75
C LEU A 367 -24.60 18.48 -18.62
N ALA A 368 -24.54 18.13 -19.91
CA ALA A 368 -25.71 18.20 -20.80
C ALA A 368 -26.79 17.18 -20.37
N ARG A 369 -26.41 15.92 -20.10
CA ARG A 369 -27.31 14.88 -19.61
C ARG A 369 -27.94 15.24 -18.26
N ASN A 370 -27.17 15.81 -17.33
CA ASN A 370 -27.69 16.21 -16.02
C ASN A 370 -28.70 17.35 -16.14
N LYS A 371 -28.45 18.33 -17.02
CA LYS A 371 -29.42 19.41 -17.33
C LYS A 371 -30.70 18.86 -17.98
N GLU A 372 -30.57 17.91 -18.89
CA GLU A 372 -31.72 17.25 -19.51
C GLU A 372 -32.54 16.46 -18.48
N ASN A 373 -31.88 15.67 -17.63
CA ASN A 373 -32.54 14.92 -16.56
C ASN A 373 -33.25 15.84 -15.56
N GLU A 374 -32.64 16.96 -15.18
CA GLU A 374 -33.27 17.96 -14.32
C GLU A 374 -34.50 18.60 -15.00
N ALA A 375 -34.40 18.90 -16.30
CA ALA A 375 -35.53 19.42 -17.07
C ALA A 375 -36.68 18.40 -17.19
N LEU A 376 -36.35 17.11 -17.40
CA LEU A 376 -37.33 16.03 -17.40
C LEU A 376 -38.00 15.86 -16.04
N LYS A 377 -37.22 15.91 -14.95
CA LYS A 377 -37.76 15.86 -13.58
C LYS A 377 -38.74 17.01 -13.31
N LYS A 378 -38.37 18.24 -13.66
CA LYS A 378 -39.25 19.42 -13.53
C LYS A 378 -40.52 19.29 -14.39
N ARG A 379 -40.42 18.72 -15.60
CA ARG A 379 -41.59 18.45 -16.45
C ARG A 379 -42.50 17.38 -15.86
N ALA A 380 -41.94 16.31 -15.29
CA ALA A 380 -42.70 15.26 -14.62
C ALA A 380 -43.45 15.81 -13.40
N GLU A 381 -42.78 16.58 -12.54
CA GLU A 381 -43.39 17.25 -11.39
C GLU A 381 -44.52 18.22 -11.82
N ALA A 382 -44.34 18.94 -12.92
CA ALA A 382 -45.38 19.81 -13.47
C ALA A 382 -46.60 19.02 -13.97
N LEU A 383 -46.40 17.92 -14.70
CA LEU A 383 -47.48 17.04 -15.18
C LEU A 383 -48.24 16.37 -14.03
N GLU A 384 -47.54 15.94 -12.98
CA GLU A 384 -48.15 15.39 -11.78
C GLU A 384 -49.03 16.45 -11.08
N SER A 385 -48.53 17.69 -10.95
CA SER A 385 -49.30 18.79 -10.38
C SER A 385 -50.57 19.12 -11.18
N LEU A 386 -50.50 19.07 -12.51
CA LEU A 386 -51.65 19.27 -13.40
C LEU A 386 -52.65 18.12 -13.27
N THR A 387 -52.16 16.89 -13.20
CA THR A 387 -52.99 15.69 -13.01
C THR A 387 -53.73 15.75 -11.68
N LYS A 388 -53.04 16.15 -10.59
CA LYS A 388 -53.66 16.35 -9.28
C LYS A 388 -54.76 17.40 -9.33
N LYS A 389 -54.49 18.57 -9.94
CA LYS A 389 -55.51 19.64 -10.13
C LYS A 389 -56.70 19.15 -10.95
N LYS A 390 -56.47 18.40 -12.03
CA LYS A 390 -57.55 17.84 -12.87
C LYS A 390 -58.40 16.85 -12.07
N ASN A 391 -57.78 15.94 -11.31
CA ASN A 391 -58.50 14.98 -10.46
C ASN A 391 -59.32 15.69 -9.35
N GLU A 392 -58.79 16.77 -8.77
CA GLU A 392 -59.54 17.59 -7.80
C GLU A 392 -60.74 18.29 -8.45
N GLN A 393 -60.58 18.83 -9.66
CA GLN A 393 -61.68 19.40 -10.43
C GLN A 393 -62.74 18.35 -10.80
N GLU A 394 -62.34 17.17 -11.25
CA GLU A 394 -63.26 16.07 -11.56
C GLU A 394 -64.02 15.59 -10.32
N LYS A 395 -63.34 15.45 -9.16
CA LYS A 395 -64.00 15.16 -7.89
C LYS A 395 -65.00 16.24 -7.50
N SER A 396 -64.69 17.52 -7.70
CA SER A 396 -65.62 18.62 -7.41
C SER A 396 -66.85 18.60 -8.33
N LYS A 397 -66.66 18.30 -9.62
CA LYS A 397 -67.75 18.13 -10.59
C LYS A 397 -68.63 16.94 -10.26
N PHE A 398 -68.03 15.81 -9.88
CA PHE A 398 -68.76 14.61 -9.48
C PHE A 398 -69.61 14.87 -8.23
N LYS A 399 -69.04 15.48 -7.19
CA LYS A 399 -69.79 15.88 -5.99
C LYS A 399 -70.95 16.82 -6.30
N LYS A 400 -70.74 17.79 -7.20
CA LYS A 400 -71.80 18.69 -7.64
C LYS A 400 -72.91 17.93 -8.37
N GLY A 401 -72.56 17.08 -9.33
CA GLY A 401 -73.54 16.25 -10.05
C GLY A 401 -74.31 15.31 -9.13
N GLN A 402 -73.66 14.75 -8.11
CA GLN A 402 -74.32 13.94 -7.10
C GLN A 402 -75.34 14.76 -6.29
N ALA A 403 -74.96 15.96 -5.83
CA ALA A 403 -75.87 16.85 -5.10
C ALA A 403 -77.06 17.32 -5.97
N ASP A 404 -76.82 17.60 -7.25
CA ASP A 404 -77.88 17.97 -8.20
C ASP A 404 -78.87 16.80 -8.41
N LEU A 405 -78.36 15.55 -8.48
CA LEU A 405 -79.17 14.34 -8.63
C LEU A 405 -79.97 14.00 -7.36
N GLU A 406 -79.36 14.13 -6.18
CA GLU A 406 -80.03 13.97 -4.88
C GLU A 406 -81.20 14.96 -4.76
N LYS A 407 -80.98 16.22 -5.19
CA LYS A 407 -82.00 17.26 -5.23
C LYS A 407 -83.15 16.96 -6.19
N GLU A 408 -82.88 16.41 -7.38
CA GLU A 408 -83.92 16.03 -8.34
C GLU A 408 -84.76 14.82 -7.89
N LEU A 409 -84.14 13.86 -7.19
CA LEU A 409 -84.81 12.67 -6.68
C LEU A 409 -85.59 12.89 -5.37
N GLY A 410 -85.49 14.09 -4.78
CA GLY A 410 -86.24 14.47 -3.58
C GLY A 410 -85.71 13.85 -2.28
N PHE A 411 -84.42 13.51 -2.24
CA PHE A 411 -83.73 13.08 -1.01
C PHE A 411 -83.33 14.25 -0.12
#